data_AF-A0A521MQ84-F1
#
_entry.id   AF-A0A521MQ84-F1
#
_cell.length_a   1.000
_cell.length_b   1.000
_cell.length_c   1.000
_cell.angle_alpha   90.00
_cell.angle_beta   90.00
_cell.angle_gamma   90.00
#
_symmetry.space_group_name_H-M   'P 1'
#
loop_
_entity.id
_entity.type
_entity.pdbx_description
1 polymer ?
#
loop_
_entity_poly.entity_id
_entity_poly.type
_entity_poly.pdbx_seq_one_letter_code
_entity_poly.pdbx_strand_id
1 'polypeptide(L)'
;MRSALSSAASPSPALSRRAAGRRRRQRRGLPPRRRQPRKPLRRSPRPSRRHRSPRHRSLRPPPHPSPTNNKEPHAVTEERDKRARRSLASLFAEVPTLVVQLLKDEIENLKRELTSRLAKLGIGIGLFVAAALFAFFALATLIAAAVLGIATVLPAWLAALIVAVALLLLAVILVLVGVSSVKKGVPPIPEDAITSIKKDINVVKGLGRS
;
A
#
# COMPACT_ATOMS: atom_id res chain seq x y z
N MET A 1 -45.18 -73.62 -27.42
CA MET A 1 -44.70 -73.30 -28.77
C MET A 1 -43.41 -72.49 -28.67
N ARG A 2 -42.29 -73.06 -29.17
CA ARG A 2 -41.03 -72.42 -29.62
C ARG A 2 -40.20 -71.68 -28.54
N SER A 3 -39.12 -72.19 -27.95
CA SER A 3 -37.85 -72.76 -28.47
C SER A 3 -36.84 -71.72 -29.04
N ALA A 4 -35.65 -71.67 -28.41
CA ALA A 4 -34.35 -71.15 -28.87
C ALA A 4 -34.25 -69.61 -29.04
N LEU A 5 -33.13 -68.91 -28.78
CA LEU A 5 -31.69 -69.17 -28.97
C LEU A 5 -30.88 -68.62 -27.76
N SER A 6 -29.92 -69.35 -27.17
CA SER A 6 -28.54 -69.65 -27.65
C SER A 6 -27.66 -68.38 -27.68
N SER A 7 -26.78 -68.18 -26.69
CA SER A 7 -25.39 -68.68 -26.63
C SER A 7 -24.40 -67.77 -27.39
N ALA A 8 -23.54 -67.08 -26.65
CA ALA A 8 -22.16 -66.79 -27.05
C ALA A 8 -21.40 -66.11 -25.89
N ALA A 9 -20.86 -66.94 -25.00
CA ALA A 9 -19.69 -66.59 -24.20
C ALA A 9 -18.44 -66.94 -25.00
N SER A 10 -17.49 -66.01 -25.14
CA SER A 10 -16.12 -66.15 -24.62
C SER A 10 -15.15 -65.12 -25.23
N PRO A 11 -14.19 -64.60 -24.44
CA PRO A 11 -13.15 -63.68 -24.86
C PRO A 11 -11.93 -64.43 -25.43
N SER A 12 -11.12 -63.76 -26.24
CA SER A 12 -9.77 -64.23 -26.58
C SER A 12 -8.70 -63.24 -26.11
N PRO A 13 -7.64 -63.74 -25.43
CA PRO A 13 -6.57 -62.94 -24.84
C PRO A 13 -5.31 -62.90 -25.70
N ALA A 14 -4.38 -62.05 -25.26
CA ALA A 14 -2.92 -62.20 -25.44
C ALA A 14 -2.39 -61.85 -26.85
N LEU A 15 -1.22 -61.23 -27.07
CA LEU A 15 0.07 -61.39 -26.40
C LEU A 15 1.04 -60.29 -26.85
N SER A 16 1.97 -59.95 -25.95
CA SER A 16 3.36 -59.53 -26.22
C SER A 16 3.57 -58.09 -26.70
N ARG A 17 4.58 -57.32 -26.26
CA ARG A 17 5.88 -57.63 -25.65
C ARG A 17 6.42 -56.27 -25.12
N ARG A 18 6.83 -56.12 -23.86
CA ARG A 18 8.24 -56.24 -23.39
C ARG A 18 9.21 -55.54 -24.37
N ALA A 19 10.09 -54.59 -24.04
CA ALA A 19 10.87 -54.34 -22.83
C ALA A 19 11.58 -52.97 -23.03
N ALA A 20 11.74 -52.15 -21.99
CA ALA A 20 12.99 -51.99 -21.25
C ALA A 20 14.18 -51.33 -22.01
N GLY A 21 14.54 -50.12 -21.55
CA GLY A 21 15.81 -49.45 -21.83
C GLY A 21 15.85 -48.11 -21.09
N ARG A 22 16.00 -48.07 -19.75
CA ARG A 22 17.26 -48.04 -18.99
C ARG A 22 18.33 -47.07 -19.54
N ARG A 23 18.76 -46.17 -18.62
CA ARG A 23 20.01 -45.37 -18.51
C ARG A 23 19.80 -43.89 -18.86
N ARG A 24 19.65 -42.97 -17.89
CA ARG A 24 20.53 -42.64 -16.75
C ARG A 24 21.96 -42.35 -17.22
N ARG A 25 22.27 -41.06 -17.45
CA ARG A 25 23.56 -40.43 -17.07
C ARG A 25 23.60 -38.93 -17.42
N GLN A 26 23.94 -38.15 -16.39
CA GLN A 26 24.84 -36.97 -16.42
C GLN A 26 24.32 -35.75 -17.20
N ARG A 27 24.20 -34.56 -16.61
CA ARG A 27 25.25 -33.78 -15.94
C ARG A 27 24.60 -32.81 -14.94
N ARG A 28 24.94 -32.86 -13.64
CA ARG A 28 25.80 -31.87 -12.97
C ARG A 28 25.93 -30.53 -13.73
N GLY A 29 25.17 -29.55 -13.29
CA GLY A 29 25.33 -28.15 -13.65
C GLY A 29 24.71 -27.28 -12.56
N LEU A 30 25.47 -27.01 -11.50
CA LEU A 30 25.16 -25.97 -10.51
C LEU A 30 25.29 -24.55 -11.15
N PRO A 31 24.70 -23.52 -10.53
CA PRO A 31 24.09 -22.39 -11.23
C PRO A 31 25.07 -21.27 -11.61
N PRO A 32 24.76 -20.45 -12.64
CA PRO A 32 25.46 -19.19 -12.83
C PRO A 32 25.01 -18.18 -11.76
N ARG A 33 26.00 -17.76 -10.96
CA ARG A 33 25.99 -16.57 -10.10
C ARG A 33 25.45 -15.34 -10.84
N ARG A 34 24.42 -14.73 -10.25
CA ARG A 34 24.31 -13.29 -9.91
C ARG A 34 24.75 -12.30 -11.01
N ARG A 35 23.78 -11.79 -11.76
CA ARG A 35 23.82 -10.40 -12.25
C ARG A 35 22.55 -9.68 -11.80
N GLN A 36 22.63 -9.07 -10.62
CA GLN A 36 21.66 -8.06 -10.22
C GLN A 36 21.74 -6.89 -11.21
N PRO A 37 20.63 -6.45 -11.83
CA PRO A 37 20.60 -5.19 -12.55
C PRO A 37 20.87 -4.07 -11.55
N ARG A 38 22.01 -3.39 -11.73
CA ARG A 38 22.34 -2.16 -11.01
C ARG A 38 21.21 -1.15 -11.24
N LYS A 39 20.60 -0.68 -10.15
CA LYS A 39 19.69 0.46 -10.16
C LYS A 39 20.42 1.66 -10.81
N PRO A 40 19.81 2.38 -11.76
CA PRO A 40 20.43 3.58 -12.31
C PRO A 40 20.53 4.65 -11.22
N LEU A 41 21.76 5.16 -11.01
CA LEU A 41 22.03 6.32 -10.18
C LEU A 41 21.16 7.49 -10.67
N ARG A 42 20.23 7.91 -9.82
CA ARG A 42 19.42 9.10 -10.00
C ARG A 42 20.37 10.30 -9.97
N ARG A 43 20.62 10.89 -11.13
CA ARG A 43 21.37 12.15 -11.28
C ARG A 43 20.69 13.23 -10.45
N SER A 44 21.39 13.74 -9.45
CA SER A 44 21.00 14.94 -8.71
C SER A 44 20.94 16.15 -9.65
N PRO A 45 19.86 16.96 -9.64
CA PRO A 45 19.85 18.24 -10.33
C PRO A 45 20.75 19.24 -9.58
N ARG A 46 21.73 19.80 -10.29
CA ARG A 46 22.45 21.01 -9.86
C ARG A 46 21.51 22.22 -9.98
N PRO A 47 21.38 23.09 -8.96
CA PRO A 47 20.88 24.43 -9.16
C PRO A 47 22.04 25.39 -9.44
N SER A 48 22.11 25.87 -10.68
CA SER A 48 22.97 26.96 -11.13
C SER A 48 22.47 28.28 -10.55
N ARG A 49 22.86 28.61 -9.31
CA ARG A 49 22.55 29.91 -8.70
C ARG A 49 23.61 30.94 -9.15
N ARG A 50 23.31 31.67 -10.22
CA ARG A 50 24.02 32.92 -10.59
C ARG A 50 22.99 34.00 -10.93
N HIS A 51 22.53 34.73 -9.92
CA HIS A 51 22.01 36.08 -10.12
C HIS A 51 23.08 37.06 -9.69
N ARG A 52 23.68 37.69 -10.70
CA ARG A 52 24.68 38.74 -10.59
C ARG A 52 23.94 40.04 -10.91
N SER A 53 23.73 40.89 -9.92
CA SER A 53 23.24 42.25 -10.14
C SER A 53 24.08 43.21 -9.31
N PRO A 54 24.93 44.01 -9.95
CA PRO A 54 25.40 45.23 -9.35
C PRO A 54 25.24 46.41 -10.32
N ARG A 55 24.46 47.40 -9.91
CA ARG A 55 24.79 48.84 -9.86
C ARG A 55 23.58 49.73 -10.11
N HIS A 56 23.20 50.44 -9.04
CA HIS A 56 22.40 51.65 -9.09
C HIS A 56 23.15 52.73 -9.87
N ARG A 57 22.48 53.28 -10.89
CA ARG A 57 22.93 54.43 -11.69
C ARG A 57 22.25 55.69 -11.14
N SER A 58 23.08 56.58 -10.62
CA SER A 58 22.96 58.05 -10.49
C SER A 58 21.57 58.69 -10.33
N LEU A 59 21.42 59.29 -9.16
CA LEU A 59 20.44 60.27 -8.70
C LEU A 59 20.35 61.51 -9.62
N ARG A 60 19.11 61.97 -9.88
CA ARG A 60 18.78 63.38 -10.13
C ARG A 60 17.37 63.64 -9.57
N PRO A 61 17.19 64.48 -8.53
CA PRO A 61 15.88 65.00 -8.17
C PRO A 61 15.60 66.31 -8.93
N PRO A 62 14.33 66.62 -9.28
CA PRO A 62 13.93 67.95 -9.73
C PRO A 62 13.84 68.94 -8.55
N PRO A 63 13.97 70.26 -8.80
CA PRO A 63 13.91 71.30 -7.76
C PRO A 63 12.50 71.51 -7.22
N HIS A 64 12.40 71.68 -5.91
CA HIS A 64 11.20 72.11 -5.17
C HIS A 64 10.93 73.61 -5.37
N PRO A 65 9.66 74.03 -5.47
CA PRO A 65 9.25 75.40 -5.17
C PRO A 65 9.06 75.60 -3.65
N SER A 66 9.58 76.74 -3.17
CA SER A 66 9.48 77.27 -1.80
C SER A 66 8.09 77.86 -1.48
N PRO A 67 7.79 78.16 -0.18
CA PRO A 67 6.46 78.04 0.40
C PRO A 67 5.74 79.38 0.56
N THR A 68 4.42 79.40 0.37
CA THR A 68 3.54 80.39 1.01
C THR A 68 2.17 79.78 1.26
N ASN A 69 1.93 79.19 2.43
CA ASN A 69 0.61 79.27 3.04
C ASN A 69 0.70 79.04 4.55
N ASN A 70 0.56 80.13 5.30
CA ASN A 70 0.29 80.10 6.72
C ASN A 70 -1.15 79.62 6.90
N LYS A 71 -1.37 78.39 7.38
CA LYS A 71 -2.63 77.93 7.99
C LYS A 71 -2.39 76.68 8.85
N GLU A 72 -2.44 76.91 10.16
CA GLU A 72 -2.86 76.02 11.25
C GLU A 72 -1.92 74.88 11.73
N PRO A 73 -1.34 75.00 12.94
CA PRO A 73 -0.43 74.01 13.53
C PRO A 73 -1.02 72.70 14.08
N HIS A 74 -2.30 72.34 13.87
CA HIS A 74 -2.93 71.28 14.71
C HIS A 74 -3.63 70.09 14.02
N ALA A 75 -3.58 69.95 12.68
CA ALA A 75 -4.27 68.83 11.99
C ALA A 75 -3.36 67.77 11.32
N VAL A 76 -2.04 67.99 11.26
CA VAL A 76 -1.12 67.17 10.44
C VAL A 76 -0.68 65.86 11.13
N THR A 77 -0.80 65.79 12.45
CA THR A 77 -0.42 64.61 13.26
C THR A 77 -1.50 63.53 13.27
N GLU A 78 -2.79 63.90 13.27
CA GLU A 78 -3.94 62.96 13.26
C GLU A 78 -4.00 62.08 12.00
N GLU A 79 -3.81 62.69 10.81
CA GLU A 79 -3.85 61.99 9.52
C GLU A 79 -2.68 60.99 9.35
N ARG A 80 -1.49 61.36 9.84
CA ARG A 80 -0.28 60.52 9.73
C ARG A 80 -0.40 59.25 10.57
N ASP A 81 -0.93 59.36 11.79
CA ASP A 81 -1.15 58.22 12.68
C ASP A 81 -2.26 57.30 12.16
N LYS A 82 -3.35 57.83 11.59
CA LYS A 82 -4.38 57.01 10.94
C LYS A 82 -3.81 56.26 9.73
N ARG A 83 -2.97 56.89 8.92
CA ARG A 83 -2.34 56.27 7.75
C ARG A 83 -1.36 55.18 8.16
N ALA A 84 -0.55 55.42 9.19
CA ALA A 84 0.37 54.44 9.77
C ALA A 84 -0.38 53.22 10.35
N ARG A 85 -1.47 53.45 11.11
CA ARG A 85 -2.35 52.39 11.62
C ARG A 85 -3.00 51.58 10.50
N ARG A 86 -3.46 52.24 9.42
CA ARG A 86 -3.99 51.55 8.22
C ARG A 86 -2.94 50.70 7.52
N SER A 87 -1.71 51.18 7.41
CA SER A 87 -0.61 50.42 6.79
C SER A 87 -0.14 49.24 7.65
N LEU A 88 -0.14 49.38 8.98
CA LEU A 88 0.13 48.27 9.88
C LEU A 88 -1.01 47.24 9.80
N ALA A 89 -2.26 47.69 9.79
CA ALA A 89 -3.42 46.83 9.61
C ALA A 89 -3.41 46.10 8.24
N SER A 90 -2.92 46.75 7.17
CA SER A 90 -2.84 46.11 5.84
C SER A 90 -1.74 45.06 5.75
N LEU A 91 -0.59 45.25 6.43
CA LEU A 91 0.47 44.24 6.50
C LEU A 91 0.02 42.99 7.28
N PHE A 92 -0.68 43.18 8.39
CA PHE A 92 -1.27 42.07 9.13
C PHE A 92 -2.38 41.35 8.35
N ALA A 93 -3.05 42.02 7.40
CA ALA A 93 -4.04 41.41 6.53
C ALA A 93 -3.43 40.53 5.42
N GLU A 94 -2.18 40.77 5.00
CA GLU A 94 -1.54 40.03 3.90
C GLU A 94 -0.79 38.76 4.35
N VAL A 95 -0.22 38.74 5.56
CA VAL A 95 0.45 37.55 6.15
C VAL A 95 -0.42 36.28 6.16
N PRO A 96 -1.69 36.29 6.60
CA PRO A 96 -2.52 35.08 6.61
C PRO A 96 -2.77 34.55 5.18
N THR A 97 -2.80 35.41 4.18
CA THR A 97 -3.01 35.01 2.78
C THR A 97 -1.83 34.18 2.25
N LEU A 98 -0.60 34.54 2.59
CA LEU A 98 0.60 33.77 2.19
C LEU A 98 0.69 32.42 2.90
N VAL A 99 0.36 32.38 4.20
CA VAL A 99 0.35 31.13 4.98
C VAL A 99 -0.70 30.15 4.41
N VAL A 100 -1.88 30.66 4.05
CA VAL A 100 -2.94 29.86 3.41
C VAL A 100 -2.50 29.33 2.03
N GLN A 101 -1.75 30.10 1.24
CA GLN A 101 -1.25 29.63 -0.06
C GLN A 101 -0.20 28.51 0.09
N LEU A 102 0.77 28.67 1.00
CA LEU A 102 1.76 27.62 1.28
C LEU A 102 1.14 26.33 1.82
N LEU A 103 0.13 26.45 2.68
CA LEU A 103 -0.63 25.29 3.18
C LEU A 103 -1.39 24.59 2.04
N LYS A 104 -2.01 25.33 1.13
CA LYS A 104 -2.68 24.75 -0.04
C LYS A 104 -1.71 23.97 -0.91
N ASP A 105 -0.51 24.50 -1.13
CA ASP A 105 0.53 23.85 -1.93
C ASP A 105 1.04 22.56 -1.26
N GLU A 106 1.32 22.60 0.05
CA GLU A 106 1.77 21.43 0.81
C GLU A 106 0.68 20.34 0.83
N ILE A 107 -0.59 20.73 1.03
CA ILE A 107 -1.74 19.81 0.97
C ILE A 107 -1.90 19.21 -0.42
N GLU A 108 -1.73 19.99 -1.48
CA GLU A 108 -1.87 19.49 -2.85
C GLU A 108 -0.73 18.51 -3.20
N ASN A 109 0.48 18.79 -2.74
CA ASN A 109 1.62 17.89 -2.90
C ASN A 109 1.43 16.60 -2.11
N LEU A 110 0.99 16.71 -0.85
CA LEU A 110 0.67 15.56 -0.01
C LEU A 110 -0.46 14.74 -0.61
N LYS A 111 -1.49 15.38 -1.16
CA LYS A 111 -2.61 14.71 -1.84
C LYS A 111 -2.12 13.92 -3.04
N ARG A 112 -1.23 14.48 -3.87
CA ARG A 112 -0.63 13.77 -5.03
C ARG A 112 0.22 12.59 -4.60
N GLU A 113 1.04 12.76 -3.58
CA GLU A 113 1.88 11.68 -3.06
C GLU A 113 1.04 10.58 -2.39
N LEU A 114 0.07 10.96 -1.58
CA LEU A 114 -0.89 10.05 -0.94
C LEU A 114 -1.69 9.30 -1.99
N THR A 115 -2.30 9.96 -2.98
CA THR A 115 -3.04 9.26 -4.04
C THR A 115 -2.17 8.29 -4.82
N SER A 116 -0.90 8.62 -5.10
CA SER A 116 0.03 7.67 -5.73
C SER A 116 0.33 6.45 -4.83
N ARG A 117 0.55 6.68 -3.53
CA ARG A 117 0.82 5.62 -2.55
C ARG A 117 -0.42 4.74 -2.33
N LEU A 118 -1.60 5.36 -2.20
CA LEU A 118 -2.89 4.69 -2.07
C LEU A 118 -3.25 3.91 -3.33
N ALA A 119 -3.04 4.43 -4.53
CA ALA A 119 -3.32 3.71 -5.76
C ALA A 119 -2.47 2.44 -5.87
N LYS A 120 -1.17 2.54 -5.59
CA LYS A 120 -0.26 1.38 -5.60
C LYS A 120 -0.63 0.36 -4.52
N LEU A 121 -0.95 0.83 -3.32
CA LEU A 121 -1.39 -0.03 -2.22
C LEU A 121 -2.75 -0.68 -2.53
N GLY A 122 -3.68 0.07 -3.11
CA GLY A 122 -5.01 -0.38 -3.50
C GLY A 122 -4.97 -1.44 -4.60
N ILE A 123 -4.10 -1.27 -5.61
CA ILE A 123 -3.84 -2.31 -6.61
C ILE A 123 -3.25 -3.56 -5.94
N GLY A 124 -2.29 -3.38 -5.02
CA GLY A 124 -1.69 -4.49 -4.27
C GLY A 124 -2.74 -5.27 -3.47
N ILE A 125 -3.56 -4.59 -2.68
CA ILE A 125 -4.63 -5.19 -1.88
C ILE A 125 -5.67 -5.84 -2.80
N GLY A 126 -6.08 -5.17 -3.88
CA GLY A 126 -7.03 -5.70 -4.85
C GLY A 126 -6.56 -7.00 -5.49
N LEU A 127 -5.28 -7.07 -5.89
CA LEU A 127 -4.66 -8.29 -6.41
C LEU A 127 -4.58 -9.39 -5.35
N PHE A 128 -4.28 -9.05 -4.08
CA PHE A 128 -4.29 -10.03 -3.00
C PHE A 128 -5.68 -10.60 -2.72
N VAL A 129 -6.72 -9.76 -2.74
CA VAL A 129 -8.12 -10.20 -2.59
C VAL A 129 -8.51 -11.11 -3.75
N ALA A 130 -8.19 -10.72 -4.98
CA ALA A 130 -8.43 -11.56 -6.16
C ALA A 130 -7.68 -12.90 -6.04
N ALA A 131 -6.38 -12.87 -5.72
CA ALA A 131 -5.57 -14.07 -5.53
C ALA A 131 -6.12 -14.98 -4.42
N ALA A 132 -6.58 -14.41 -3.30
CA ALA A 132 -7.21 -15.16 -2.21
C ALA A 132 -8.52 -15.83 -2.67
N LEU A 133 -9.34 -15.15 -3.47
CA LEU A 133 -10.57 -15.71 -4.03
C LEU A 133 -10.29 -16.86 -5.00
N PHE A 134 -9.32 -16.68 -5.92
CA PHE A 134 -8.90 -17.74 -6.83
C PHE A 134 -8.29 -18.93 -6.06
N ALA A 135 -7.47 -18.68 -5.04
CA ALA A 135 -6.93 -19.71 -4.18
C ALA A 135 -8.03 -20.46 -3.42
N PHE A 136 -9.08 -19.77 -2.97
CA PHE A 136 -10.25 -20.38 -2.32
C PHE A 136 -10.98 -21.34 -3.27
N PHE A 137 -11.29 -20.91 -4.51
CA PHE A 137 -11.92 -21.79 -5.50
C PHE A 137 -11.03 -22.96 -5.92
N ALA A 138 -9.73 -22.73 -6.10
CA ALA A 138 -8.77 -23.79 -6.40
C ALA A 138 -8.73 -24.82 -5.26
N LEU A 139 -8.70 -24.36 -4.00
CA LEU A 139 -8.73 -25.23 -2.83
C LEU A 139 -10.05 -26.03 -2.77
N ALA A 140 -11.20 -25.37 -2.95
CA ALA A 140 -12.51 -26.06 -3.00
C ALA A 140 -12.55 -27.14 -4.09
N THR A 141 -11.98 -26.86 -5.26
CA THR A 141 -11.90 -27.81 -6.38
C THR A 141 -10.98 -28.99 -6.07
N LEU A 142 -9.83 -28.74 -5.43
CA LEU A 142 -8.91 -29.79 -4.96
C LEU A 142 -9.56 -30.67 -3.89
N ILE A 143 -10.33 -30.08 -2.98
CA ILE A 143 -11.09 -30.82 -1.96
C ILE A 143 -12.12 -31.72 -2.65
N ALA A 144 -12.90 -31.20 -3.59
CA ALA A 144 -13.85 -31.99 -4.35
C ALA A 144 -13.16 -33.14 -5.12
N ALA A 145 -12.03 -32.86 -5.78
CA ALA A 145 -11.24 -33.86 -6.49
C ALA A 145 -10.69 -34.94 -5.54
N ALA A 146 -10.23 -34.57 -4.34
CA ALA A 146 -9.77 -35.52 -3.33
C ALA A 146 -10.92 -36.42 -2.84
N VAL A 147 -12.08 -35.83 -2.54
CA VAL A 147 -13.28 -36.58 -2.14
C VAL A 147 -13.71 -37.54 -3.24
N LEU A 148 -13.83 -37.08 -4.48
CA LEU A 148 -14.22 -37.91 -5.63
C LEU A 148 -13.19 -39.01 -5.92
N GLY A 149 -11.90 -38.70 -5.81
CA GLY A 149 -10.82 -39.67 -5.99
C GLY A 149 -10.88 -40.79 -4.96
N ILE A 150 -11.06 -40.45 -3.68
CA ILE A 150 -11.21 -41.43 -2.60
C ILE A 150 -12.54 -42.18 -2.73
N ALA A 151 -13.60 -41.51 -3.21
CA ALA A 151 -14.91 -42.12 -3.41
C ALA A 151 -14.91 -43.25 -4.46
N THR A 152 -13.84 -43.41 -5.24
CA THR A 152 -13.68 -44.55 -6.16
C THR A 152 -13.48 -45.89 -5.45
N VAL A 153 -13.01 -45.88 -4.19
CA VAL A 153 -12.75 -47.10 -3.41
C VAL A 153 -13.60 -47.23 -2.14
N LEU A 154 -14.27 -46.15 -1.70
CA LEU A 154 -15.14 -46.14 -0.52
C LEU A 154 -16.35 -45.20 -0.71
N PRO A 155 -17.42 -45.29 0.11
CA PRO A 155 -18.61 -44.45 -0.06
C PRO A 155 -18.30 -42.95 0.04
N ALA A 156 -18.95 -42.13 -0.80
CA ALA A 156 -18.68 -40.70 -0.90
C ALA A 156 -18.79 -39.94 0.44
N TRP A 157 -19.72 -40.34 1.31
CA TRP A 157 -19.87 -39.71 2.63
C TRP A 157 -18.66 -39.94 3.54
N LEU A 158 -18.06 -41.13 3.50
CA LEU A 158 -16.88 -41.46 4.30
C LEU A 158 -15.62 -40.80 3.72
N ALA A 159 -15.53 -40.69 2.39
CA ALA A 159 -14.47 -39.95 1.71
C ALA A 159 -14.49 -38.46 2.12
N ALA A 160 -15.68 -37.85 2.15
CA ALA A 160 -15.85 -36.47 2.59
C ALA A 160 -15.41 -36.27 4.05
N LEU A 161 -15.76 -37.20 4.96
CA LEU A 161 -15.33 -37.13 6.36
C LEU A 161 -13.81 -37.23 6.52
N ILE A 162 -13.14 -38.14 5.81
CA ILE A 162 -11.68 -38.29 5.87
C ILE A 162 -10.98 -37.00 5.41
N VAL A 163 -11.42 -36.43 4.29
CA VAL A 163 -10.87 -35.17 3.78
C VAL A 163 -11.14 -34.02 4.75
N ALA A 164 -12.34 -33.94 5.33
CA ALA A 164 -12.68 -32.92 6.32
C ALA A 164 -11.78 -32.96 7.56
N VAL A 165 -11.51 -34.15 8.11
CA VAL A 165 -10.60 -34.31 9.25
C VAL A 165 -9.17 -33.90 8.89
N ALA A 166 -8.68 -34.30 7.71
CA ALA A 166 -7.36 -33.91 7.23
C ALA A 166 -7.22 -32.39 7.10
N LEU A 167 -8.25 -31.71 6.57
CA LEU A 167 -8.27 -30.25 6.45
C LEU A 167 -8.35 -29.56 7.82
N LEU A 168 -9.09 -30.12 8.78
CA LEU A 168 -9.18 -29.56 10.13
C LEU A 168 -7.81 -29.60 10.83
N LEU A 169 -7.08 -30.71 10.70
CA LEU A 169 -5.70 -30.81 11.21
C LEU A 169 -4.79 -29.78 10.54
N LEU A 170 -4.88 -29.64 9.21
CA LEU A 170 -4.11 -28.64 8.47
C LEU A 170 -4.46 -27.20 8.94
N ALA A 171 -5.74 -26.91 9.16
CA ALA A 171 -6.20 -25.61 9.64
C ALA A 171 -5.64 -25.29 11.03
N VAL A 172 -5.65 -26.26 11.97
CA VAL A 172 -5.03 -26.09 13.29
C VAL A 172 -3.54 -25.77 13.16
N ILE A 173 -2.80 -26.50 12.33
CA ILE A 173 -1.38 -26.24 12.09
C ILE A 173 -1.17 -24.82 11.52
N LEU A 174 -1.95 -24.42 10.51
CA LEU A 174 -1.87 -23.10 9.91
C LEU A 174 -2.17 -21.98 10.93
N VAL A 175 -3.17 -22.17 11.80
CA VAL A 175 -3.48 -21.21 12.88
C VAL A 175 -2.29 -21.10 13.84
N LEU A 176 -1.73 -22.22 14.29
CA LEU A 176 -0.58 -22.23 15.21
C LEU A 176 0.64 -21.54 14.60
N VAL A 177 0.95 -21.83 13.34
CA VAL A 177 2.05 -21.19 12.60
C VAL A 177 1.77 -19.72 12.36
N GLY A 178 0.54 -19.35 12.01
CA GLY A 178 0.12 -17.97 11.80
C GLY A 178 0.28 -17.13 13.07
N VAL A 179 -0.28 -17.61 14.19
CA VAL A 179 -0.14 -16.96 15.51
C VAL A 179 1.33 -16.86 15.91
N SER A 180 2.12 -17.90 15.69
CA SER A 180 3.56 -17.89 15.98
C SER A 180 4.33 -16.88 15.12
N SER A 181 3.96 -16.75 13.85
CA SER A 181 4.61 -15.82 12.91
C SER A 181 4.28 -14.37 13.26
N VAL A 182 3.03 -14.08 13.63
CA VAL A 182 2.62 -12.75 14.12
C VAL A 182 3.35 -12.41 15.41
N LYS A 183 3.41 -13.34 16.38
CA LYS A 183 4.14 -13.12 17.64
C LYS A 183 5.63 -12.85 17.46
N LYS A 184 6.26 -13.40 16.41
CA LYS A 184 7.69 -13.21 16.11
C LYS A 184 7.96 -11.95 15.27
N GLY A 185 7.00 -11.53 14.45
CA GLY A 185 7.14 -10.38 13.54
C GLY A 185 6.69 -9.05 14.14
N VAL A 186 5.95 -9.06 15.24
CA VAL A 186 5.58 -7.85 15.98
C VAL A 186 6.67 -7.59 17.02
N PRO A 187 7.46 -6.49 16.91
CA PRO A 187 8.37 -6.11 17.98
C PRO A 187 7.56 -5.97 19.29
N PRO A 188 8.13 -6.30 20.46
CA PRO A 188 7.42 -6.21 21.73
C PRO A 188 6.78 -4.83 21.80
N ILE A 189 5.43 -4.80 21.85
CA ILE A 189 4.69 -3.55 21.90
C ILE A 189 5.13 -2.88 23.20
N PRO A 190 5.77 -1.69 23.16
CA PRO A 190 6.19 -1.01 24.39
C PRO A 190 4.99 -0.88 25.32
N GLU A 191 5.15 -1.16 26.62
CA GLU A 191 4.04 -1.08 27.58
C GLU A 191 3.35 0.29 27.53
N ASP A 192 4.10 1.35 27.19
CA ASP A 192 3.64 2.72 26.98
C ASP A 192 2.64 2.86 25.82
N ALA A 193 2.84 2.12 24.73
CA ALA A 193 1.94 2.13 23.57
C ALA A 193 0.61 1.43 23.89
N ILE A 194 0.65 0.35 24.66
CA ILE A 194 -0.57 -0.34 25.14
C ILE A 194 -1.33 0.55 26.13
N THR A 195 -0.62 1.24 27.01
CA THR A 195 -1.19 2.16 28.00
C THR A 195 -1.85 3.36 27.32
N SER A 196 -1.23 3.90 26.27
CA SER A 196 -1.78 5.01 25.48
C SER A 196 -3.06 4.59 24.74
N ILE A 197 -3.07 3.41 24.10
CA ILE A 197 -4.27 2.88 23.44
C ILE A 197 -5.38 2.59 24.45
N LYS A 198 -5.07 2.03 25.63
CA LYS A 198 -6.06 1.85 26.71
C LYS A 198 -6.62 3.18 27.21
N LYS A 199 -5.77 4.20 27.34
CA LYS A 199 -6.19 5.54 27.75
C LYS A 199 -7.11 6.17 26.70
N ASP A 200 -6.77 6.04 25.42
CA ASP A 200 -7.59 6.53 24.30
C ASP A 200 -8.95 5.81 24.23
N ILE A 201 -8.98 4.49 24.43
CA ILE A 201 -10.23 3.71 24.47
C ILE A 201 -11.07 4.10 25.70
N ASN A 202 -10.44 4.36 26.85
CA ASN A 202 -11.15 4.80 28.07
C ASN A 202 -11.71 6.21 27.94
N VAL A 203 -11.01 7.11 27.25
CA VAL A 203 -11.49 8.46 26.94
C VAL A 203 -12.67 8.40 25.95
N VAL A 204 -12.59 7.57 24.91
CA VAL A 204 -13.69 7.36 23.95
C VAL A 204 -14.89 6.67 24.61
N LYS A 205 -14.68 5.81 25.62
CA LYS A 205 -15.74 5.19 26.42
C LYS A 205 -16.29 6.10 27.53
N GLY A 206 -15.82 7.35 27.65
CA GLY A 206 -16.33 8.30 28.64
C GLY A 206 -15.93 7.98 30.09
N LEU A 207 -14.97 7.09 30.31
CA LEU A 207 -14.47 6.70 31.64
C LEU A 207 -13.29 7.58 32.11
N GLY A 208 -12.96 8.64 31.35
CA GLY A 208 -11.87 9.56 31.66
C GLY A 208 -12.37 10.86 32.29
N ARG A 209 -12.23 10.96 33.62
CA ARG A 209 -12.61 12.05 34.55
C ARG A 209 -14.07 12.07 35.00
N SER A 210 -14.30 11.44 36.14
CA SER A 210 -15.12 12.00 37.23
C SER A 210 -14.29 12.01 38.51
#